data_AF-A0A6L9ZRF0-F1
#
_entry.id   AF-A0A6L9ZRF0-F1
#
_cell.length_a   1.000
_cell.length_b   1.000
_cell.length_c   1.000
_cell.angle_alpha   90.00
_cell.angle_beta   90.00
_cell.angle_gamma   90.00
#
_symmetry.space_group_name_H-M   'P 1'
#
loop_
_entity.id
_entity.type
_entity.pdbx_description
1 polymer ?
#
loop_
_entity_poly.entity_id
_entity_poly.type
_entity_poly.pdbx_seq_one_letter_code
_entity_poly.pdbx_strand_id
1 'polypeptide(L)'
;MSTVTDAEGYYEFNELDAGTYVIAQELQDGWEQTYPGSPSTHTVELEEGEDLEDINFGNQEILPGSISGYSWNDLNEDGIRDESEEGLEGWTIYIDDNENGELDEGEISTVTDAEGYYEFNELDAGTYVIAQELQDGWEQTYP
;
A
#
# COMPACT_ATOMS: atom_id res chain seq x y z
N MET A 1 13.95 -26.19 12.21
CA MET A 1 14.89 -26.10 11.07
C MET A 1 14.38 -25.06 10.11
N SER A 2 15.26 -24.46 9.31
CA SER A 2 14.88 -23.50 8.26
C SER A 2 15.82 -23.66 7.08
N THR A 3 15.36 -23.21 5.92
CA THR A 3 16.12 -23.13 4.67
C THR A 3 15.70 -21.86 3.95
N VAL A 4 16.43 -21.49 2.89
CA VAL A 4 16.11 -20.33 2.04
C VAL A 4 15.92 -20.86 0.63
N THR A 5 14.93 -20.31 -0.07
CA THR A 5 14.69 -20.66 -1.47
C THR A 5 15.88 -20.27 -2.35
N ASP A 6 16.13 -21.04 -3.41
CA ASP A 6 17.12 -20.69 -4.42
C ASP A 6 16.62 -19.61 -5.41
N ALA A 7 17.37 -19.38 -6.49
CA ALA A 7 17.05 -18.37 -7.50
C ALA A 7 15.78 -18.71 -8.30
N GLU A 8 15.38 -19.98 -8.29
CA GLU A 8 14.18 -20.50 -8.95
C GLU A 8 12.99 -20.60 -7.98
N GLY A 9 13.19 -20.29 -6.69
CA GLY A 9 12.14 -20.34 -5.66
C GLY A 9 11.97 -21.71 -5.01
N TYR A 10 12.87 -22.66 -5.28
CA TYR A 10 12.81 -24.01 -4.71
C TYR A 10 13.41 -24.05 -3.30
N TYR A 11 12.78 -24.82 -2.42
CA TYR A 11 13.29 -25.12 -1.09
C TYR A 11 13.17 -26.63 -0.81
N GLU A 12 14.07 -27.14 0.01
CA GLU A 12 14.04 -28.54 0.44
C GLU A 12 14.51 -28.71 1.88
N PHE A 13 13.99 -29.75 2.51
CA PHE A 13 14.40 -30.23 3.82
C PHE A 13 14.80 -31.69 3.67
N ASN A 14 16.10 -31.97 3.72
CA ASN A 14 16.64 -33.32 3.55
C ASN A 14 16.83 -34.04 4.89
N GLU A 15 16.89 -35.37 4.82
CA GLU A 15 17.22 -36.27 5.94
C GLU A 15 16.29 -36.10 7.15
N LEU A 16 14.99 -35.96 6.88
CA LEU A 16 13.96 -35.91 7.90
C LEU A 16 13.59 -37.33 8.40
N ASP A 17 13.41 -37.46 9.71
CA ASP A 17 12.81 -38.67 10.28
C ASP A 17 11.31 -38.71 9.95
N ALA A 18 10.72 -39.92 9.91
CA ALA A 18 9.28 -40.09 9.75
C ALA A 18 8.51 -39.39 10.89
N GLY A 19 7.42 -38.70 10.55
CA GLY A 19 6.61 -37.95 11.51
C GLY A 19 5.71 -36.89 10.90
N THR A 20 4.99 -36.18 11.76
CA THR A 20 4.13 -35.05 11.36
C THR A 20 4.91 -33.73 11.44
N TYR A 21 4.90 -32.97 10.36
CA TYR A 21 5.56 -31.68 10.25
C TYR A 21 4.55 -30.56 9.97
N VAL A 22 4.81 -29.39 10.55
CA VAL A 22 4.13 -28.14 10.19
C VAL A 22 5.15 -27.24 9.51
N ILE A 23 4.86 -26.86 8.27
CA ILE A 23 5.75 -26.07 7.41
C ILE A 23 5.13 -24.69 7.24
N ALA A 24 5.92 -23.66 7.54
CA ALA A 24 5.52 -22.26 7.48
C ALA A 24 6.60 -21.46 6.76
N GLN A 25 6.19 -20.39 6.08
CA GLN A 25 7.09 -19.42 5.48
C GLN A 25 7.21 -18.19 6.40
N GLU A 26 8.42 -17.62 6.49
CA GLU A 26 8.62 -16.27 7.01
C GLU A 26 8.39 -15.27 5.87
N LEU A 27 7.38 -14.41 6.00
CA LEU A 27 7.05 -13.42 4.98
C LEU A 27 8.10 -12.31 4.94
N GLN A 28 8.45 -11.88 3.73
CA GLN A 28 9.28 -10.71 3.52
C GLN A 28 8.45 -9.44 3.62
N ASP A 29 9.11 -8.34 3.98
CA ASP A 29 8.47 -7.03 4.01
C ASP A 29 7.94 -6.65 2.61
N GLY A 30 6.74 -6.09 2.55
CA GLY A 30 6.05 -5.81 1.28
C GLY A 30 5.49 -7.04 0.56
N TRP A 31 5.39 -8.20 1.21
CA TRP A 31 4.74 -9.39 0.65
C TRP A 31 3.64 -9.94 1.57
N GLU A 32 2.58 -10.44 0.97
CA GLU A 32 1.54 -11.22 1.64
C GLU A 32 1.51 -12.67 1.14
N GLN A 33 1.21 -13.60 2.06
CA GLN A 33 1.00 -15.00 1.69
C GLN A 33 -0.45 -15.20 1.25
N THR A 34 -0.63 -15.63 0.00
CA THR A 34 -1.93 -15.94 -0.58
C THR A 34 -2.28 -17.43 -0.48
N TYR A 35 -1.29 -18.30 -0.28
CA TYR A 35 -1.49 -19.75 -0.09
C TYR A 35 -0.36 -20.40 0.73
N PRO A 36 -0.65 -21.38 1.60
CA PRO A 36 -2.00 -21.79 2.03
C PRO A 36 -2.68 -20.66 2.80
N GLY A 37 -4.02 -20.66 2.80
CA GLY A 37 -4.80 -19.73 3.64
C GLY A 37 -4.66 -20.06 5.12
N SER A 38 -5.41 -19.36 5.99
CA SER A 38 -5.36 -19.55 7.45
C SER A 38 -5.36 -21.04 7.86
N PRO A 39 -4.37 -21.52 8.64
CA PRO A 39 -3.42 -20.77 9.47
C PRO A 39 -2.09 -20.38 8.79
N SER A 40 -2.04 -20.36 7.45
CA SER A 40 -0.87 -20.02 6.64
C SER A 40 0.28 -21.04 6.70
N THR A 41 -0.03 -22.30 7.03
CA THR A 41 0.95 -23.38 7.13
C THR A 41 0.46 -24.66 6.45
N HIS A 42 1.38 -25.48 5.97
CA HIS A 42 1.11 -26.87 5.59
C HIS A 42 1.30 -27.79 6.78
N THR A 43 0.45 -28.81 6.92
CA THR A 43 0.67 -29.91 7.86
C THR A 43 0.74 -31.21 7.06
N VAL A 44 1.86 -31.91 7.17
CA VAL A 44 2.15 -33.13 6.39
C VAL A 44 2.59 -34.25 7.31
N GLU A 45 2.31 -35.49 6.90
CA GLU A 45 2.84 -36.71 7.53
C GLU A 45 3.85 -37.31 6.56
N LEU A 46 5.08 -37.52 7.04
CA LEU A 46 6.18 -38.10 6.27
C LEU A 46 6.42 -39.53 6.75
N GLU A 47 6.34 -40.50 5.85
CA GLU A 47 6.69 -41.90 6.12
C GLU A 47 8.20 -42.18 5.93
N GLU A 48 8.69 -43.31 6.46
CA GLU A 48 10.11 -43.67 6.34
C GLU A 48 10.50 -43.91 4.87
N GLY A 49 11.39 -43.07 4.36
CA GLY A 49 11.88 -43.13 2.98
C GLY A 49 10.93 -42.58 1.92
N GLU A 50 9.90 -41.83 2.34
CA GLU A 50 9.01 -41.10 1.44
C GLU A 50 9.62 -39.75 1.02
N ASP A 51 9.32 -39.33 -0.20
CA ASP A 51 9.58 -37.98 -0.70
C ASP A 51 8.22 -37.27 -0.88
N LEU A 52 8.07 -36.11 -0.26
CA LEU A 52 6.88 -35.26 -0.41
C LEU A 52 7.21 -34.08 -1.32
N GLU A 53 6.43 -33.92 -2.38
CA GLU A 53 6.54 -32.83 -3.35
C GLU A 53 5.28 -31.93 -3.30
N ASP A 54 5.30 -30.83 -4.07
CA ASP A 54 4.17 -29.91 -4.24
C ASP A 54 3.66 -29.19 -2.97
N ILE A 55 4.49 -29.10 -1.94
CA ILE A 55 4.21 -28.31 -0.73
C ILE A 55 4.53 -26.82 -0.99
N ASN A 56 3.68 -26.17 -1.77
CA ASN A 56 3.94 -24.85 -2.33
C ASN A 56 3.38 -23.70 -1.48
N PHE A 57 4.02 -22.53 -1.54
CA PHE A 57 3.52 -21.27 -0.98
C PHE A 57 3.22 -20.28 -2.10
N GLY A 58 2.05 -19.63 -2.02
CA GLY A 58 1.67 -18.53 -2.90
C GLY A 58 1.93 -17.21 -2.20
N ASN A 59 2.60 -16.28 -2.87
CA ASN A 59 2.91 -14.96 -2.34
C ASN A 59 2.55 -13.88 -3.36
N GLN A 60 2.14 -12.71 -2.86
CA GLN A 60 1.84 -11.54 -3.66
C GLN A 60 2.58 -10.33 -3.09
N GLU A 61 3.19 -9.53 -3.97
CA GLU A 61 3.81 -8.27 -3.59
C GLU A 61 2.71 -7.26 -3.25
N ILE A 62 2.82 -6.65 -2.07
CA ILE A 62 2.00 -5.51 -1.66
C ILE A 62 2.61 -4.29 -2.35
N LEU A 63 1.98 -3.86 -3.44
CA LEU A 63 2.35 -2.63 -4.13
C LEU A 63 1.53 -1.49 -3.53
N PRO A 64 2.16 -0.55 -2.79
CA PRO A 64 1.42 0.59 -2.30
C PRO A 64 0.96 1.46 -3.48
N GLY A 65 -0.20 2.09 -3.30
CA GLY A 65 -0.75 3.06 -4.23
C GLY A 65 -0.19 4.46 -4.02
N SER A 66 -0.57 5.36 -4.92
CA SER A 66 -0.39 6.80 -4.74
C SER A 66 -1.66 7.56 -5.12
N ILE A 67 -1.85 8.71 -4.49
CA ILE A 67 -2.92 9.67 -4.80
C ILE A 67 -2.26 11.00 -5.14
N SER A 68 -2.59 11.57 -6.29
CA SER A 68 -2.01 12.84 -6.73
C SER A 68 -3.05 13.71 -7.43
N GLY A 69 -2.85 15.02 -7.40
CA GLY A 69 -3.75 15.98 -8.03
C GLY A 69 -3.12 17.35 -8.18
N TYR A 70 -3.95 18.33 -8.52
CA TYR A 70 -3.56 19.73 -8.58
C TYR A 70 -4.51 20.58 -7.75
N SER A 71 -4.00 21.63 -7.12
CA SER A 71 -4.77 22.78 -6.65
C SER A 71 -4.51 23.95 -7.61
N TRP A 72 -5.57 24.65 -8.03
CA TRP A 72 -5.48 25.72 -9.01
C TRP A 72 -6.44 26.86 -8.68
N ASN A 73 -6.13 28.06 -9.17
CA ASN A 73 -6.99 29.22 -9.06
C ASN A 73 -8.11 29.10 -10.11
N ASP A 74 -9.25 28.56 -9.70
CA ASP A 74 -10.48 28.48 -10.48
C ASP A 74 -11.06 29.89 -10.68
N LEU A 75 -10.67 30.53 -11.78
CA LEU A 75 -10.96 31.94 -12.07
C LEU A 75 -12.41 32.14 -12.52
N ASN A 76 -13.05 31.08 -13.00
CA ASN A 76 -14.36 31.12 -13.62
C ASN A 76 -15.45 30.35 -12.82
N GLU A 77 -15.05 29.68 -11.72
CA GLU A 77 -15.87 28.90 -10.80
C GLU A 77 -16.55 27.67 -11.44
N ASP A 78 -15.92 27.06 -12.45
CA ASP A 78 -16.49 25.91 -13.16
C ASP A 78 -15.92 24.55 -12.73
N GLY A 79 -14.89 24.53 -11.86
CA GLY A 79 -14.24 23.33 -11.37
C GLY A 79 -13.44 22.56 -12.43
N ILE A 80 -13.16 23.15 -13.58
CA ILE A 80 -12.35 22.59 -14.66
C ILE A 80 -11.07 23.41 -14.75
N ARG A 81 -9.91 22.78 -14.53
CA ARG A 81 -8.62 23.46 -14.69
C ARG A 81 -8.37 23.86 -16.14
N ASP A 82 -8.54 25.15 -16.42
CA ASP A 82 -8.27 25.76 -17.73
C ASP A 82 -6.80 26.15 -17.91
N GLU A 83 -6.36 26.38 -19.16
CA GLU A 83 -4.97 26.79 -19.47
C GLU A 83 -4.57 28.13 -18.83
N SER A 84 -5.55 29.01 -18.58
CA SER A 84 -5.33 30.30 -17.91
C SER A 84 -5.36 30.24 -16.38
N GLU A 85 -5.63 29.07 -15.80
CA GLU A 85 -5.79 28.90 -14.35
C GLU A 85 -4.50 28.38 -13.73
N GLU A 86 -3.83 29.29 -13.04
CA GLU A 86 -2.53 29.03 -12.43
C GLU A 86 -2.65 28.02 -11.28
N GLY A 87 -1.61 27.19 -11.14
CA GLY A 87 -1.47 26.32 -9.99
C GLY A 87 -1.29 27.13 -8.70
N LEU A 88 -1.79 26.60 -7.61
CA LEU A 88 -1.68 27.21 -6.29
C LEU A 88 -0.50 26.60 -5.55
N GLU A 89 0.65 27.29 -5.55
CA GLU A 89 1.87 26.88 -4.84
C GLU A 89 1.74 27.08 -3.32
N GLY A 90 2.26 26.14 -2.53
CA GLY A 90 2.37 26.31 -1.09
C GLY A 90 1.07 26.03 -0.32
N TRP A 91 0.11 25.35 -0.94
CA TRP A 91 -1.16 24.95 -0.32
C TRP A 91 -1.04 23.59 0.33
N THR A 92 -1.51 23.47 1.56
CA THR A 92 -1.50 22.21 2.31
C THR A 92 -2.67 21.33 1.88
N ILE A 93 -2.35 20.13 1.40
CA ILE A 93 -3.31 19.08 1.07
C ILE A 93 -3.10 17.95 2.06
N TYR A 94 -4.18 17.36 2.57
CA TYR A 94 -4.10 16.33 3.60
C TYR A 94 -5.14 15.23 3.43
N ILE A 95 -4.86 14.09 4.05
CA ILE A 95 -5.82 13.00 4.21
C ILE A 95 -6.61 13.28 5.48
N ASP A 96 -7.90 13.57 5.32
CA ASP A 96 -8.84 13.86 6.40
C ASP A 96 -9.39 12.54 6.95
N ASP A 97 -8.67 11.96 7.92
CA ASP A 97 -8.94 10.62 8.43
C ASP A 97 -10.23 10.57 9.26
N ASN A 98 -10.65 11.72 9.79
CA ASN A 98 -11.83 11.82 10.66
C ASN A 98 -13.02 12.54 10.00
N GLU A 99 -12.87 12.99 8.75
CA GLU A 99 -13.86 13.65 7.92
C GLU A 99 -14.40 14.97 8.53
N ASN A 100 -13.57 15.70 9.28
CA ASN A 100 -13.99 16.96 9.92
C ASN A 100 -13.71 18.22 9.07
N GLY A 101 -12.96 18.10 7.97
CA GLY A 101 -12.57 19.22 7.12
C GLY A 101 -11.54 20.16 7.73
N GLU A 102 -10.78 19.73 8.73
CA GLU A 102 -9.67 20.46 9.37
C GLU A 102 -8.43 19.55 9.43
N LEU A 103 -7.22 20.11 9.24
CA LEU A 103 -5.99 19.34 9.39
C LEU A 103 -5.68 19.10 10.87
N ASP A 104 -5.64 17.84 11.28
CA ASP A 104 -5.37 17.42 12.66
C ASP A 104 -3.95 16.89 12.88
N GLU A 105 -3.52 16.88 14.16
CA GLU A 105 -2.23 16.30 14.54
C GLU A 105 -2.20 14.79 14.27
N GLY A 106 -1.33 14.39 13.35
CA GLY A 106 -1.11 12.99 12.98
C GLY A 106 -1.63 12.62 11.60
N GLU A 107 -2.42 13.49 10.97
CA GLU A 107 -2.86 13.30 9.59
C GLU A 107 -1.71 13.50 8.60
N ILE A 108 -1.73 12.70 7.54
CA ILE A 108 -0.74 12.78 6.47
C ILE A 108 -1.05 14.01 5.63
N SER A 109 -0.07 14.88 5.45
CA SER A 109 -0.18 16.08 4.62
C SER A 109 1.02 16.27 3.70
N THR A 110 0.79 17.02 2.63
CA THR A 110 1.79 17.45 1.65
C THR A 110 1.50 18.89 1.24
N VAL A 111 2.43 19.51 0.53
CA VAL A 111 2.32 20.90 0.07
C VAL A 111 2.45 20.92 -1.44
N THR A 112 1.56 21.67 -2.10
CA THR A 112 1.58 21.83 -3.55
C THR A 112 2.85 22.52 -4.04
N ASP A 113 3.35 22.08 -5.19
CA ASP A 113 4.48 22.71 -5.87
C ASP A 113 4.08 23.95 -6.70
N ALA A 114 5.04 24.51 -7.46
CA ALA A 114 4.86 25.71 -8.27
C ALA A 114 3.78 25.57 -9.36
N GLU A 115 3.51 24.33 -9.80
CA GLU A 115 2.47 24.01 -10.77
C GLU A 115 1.13 23.64 -10.09
N GLY A 116 1.08 23.72 -8.76
CA GLY A 116 -0.06 23.34 -7.92
C GLY A 116 -0.17 21.84 -7.68
N TYR A 117 0.81 21.03 -8.10
CA TYR A 117 0.75 19.58 -8.01
C TYR A 117 1.02 19.08 -6.59
N TYR A 118 0.30 18.05 -6.16
CA TYR A 118 0.55 17.33 -4.92
C TYR A 118 0.52 15.81 -5.14
N GLU A 119 1.23 15.06 -4.30
CA GLU A 119 1.23 13.60 -4.31
C GLU A 119 1.40 13.02 -2.89
N PHE A 120 0.64 11.98 -2.62
CA PHE A 120 0.80 11.04 -1.52
C PHE A 120 1.27 9.70 -2.09
N ASN A 121 2.43 9.22 -1.65
CA ASN A 121 3.00 7.94 -2.05
C ASN A 121 2.90 6.93 -0.91
N GLU A 122 3.20 5.67 -1.22
CA GLU A 122 3.31 4.60 -0.23
C GLU A 122 2.00 4.36 0.55
N LEU A 123 0.85 4.54 -0.12
CA LEU A 123 -0.47 4.36 0.49
C LEU A 123 -0.91 2.90 0.44
N ASP A 124 -1.37 2.38 1.57
CA ASP A 124 -2.05 1.10 1.62
C ASP A 124 -3.36 1.14 0.81
N ALA A 125 -3.81 -0.02 0.35
CA ALA A 125 -5.11 -0.12 -0.30
C ALA A 125 -6.23 0.27 0.68
N GLY A 126 -7.01 1.28 0.32
CA GLY A 126 -8.06 1.81 1.17
C GLY A 126 -8.88 2.90 0.50
N THR A 127 -9.84 3.44 1.25
CA THR A 127 -10.57 4.65 0.89
C THR A 127 -9.96 5.80 1.67
N TYR A 128 -9.62 6.87 0.98
CA TYR A 128 -9.05 8.09 1.56
C TYR A 128 -9.95 9.28 1.24
N VAL A 129 -10.14 10.18 2.20
CA VAL A 129 -10.77 11.48 1.99
C VAL A 129 -9.65 12.51 1.91
N ILE A 130 -9.63 13.28 0.82
CA ILE A 130 -8.60 14.30 0.57
C ILE A 130 -9.22 15.67 0.76
N ALA A 131 -8.57 16.50 1.57
CA ALA A 131 -8.99 17.86 1.87
C ALA A 131 -7.81 18.83 1.71
N GLN A 132 -8.13 20.13 1.72
CA GLN A 132 -7.13 21.21 1.68
C GLN A 132 -7.36 22.18 2.82
N GLU A 133 -6.28 22.75 3.35
CA GLU A 133 -6.40 23.84 4.31
C GLU A 133 -6.74 25.14 3.57
N LEU A 134 -7.91 25.71 3.85
CA LEU A 134 -8.35 26.94 3.19
C LEU A 134 -7.50 28.13 3.64
N GLN A 135 -6.89 28.83 2.69
CA GLN A 135 -6.08 30.02 2.98
C GLN A 135 -6.93 31.28 3.13
N ASP A 136 -6.46 32.20 3.97
CA ASP A 136 -7.09 33.52 4.16
C ASP A 136 -7.27 34.26 2.83
N GLY A 137 -8.52 34.65 2.53
CA GLY A 137 -8.87 35.39 1.32
C GLY A 137 -9.19 34.53 0.10
N TRP A 138 -9.21 33.20 0.26
CA TRP A 138 -9.64 32.26 -0.76
C TRP A 138 -10.98 31.61 -0.40
N GLU A 139 -11.69 31.17 -1.43
CA GLU A 139 -12.89 30.34 -1.32
C GLU A 139 -12.66 29.06 -2.13
N GLN A 140 -13.04 27.91 -1.58
CA GLN A 140 -13.01 26.66 -2.31
C GLN A 140 -14.24 26.58 -3.22
N THR A 141 -14.01 26.50 -4.53
CA THR A 141 -15.06 26.37 -5.56
C THR A 141 -15.28 24.91 -5.98
N TYR A 142 -14.28 24.06 -5.78
CA TYR A 142 -14.25 22.64 -6.12
C TYR A 142 -13.20 21.91 -5.27
N PRO A 143 -13.36 20.61 -4.96
CA PRO A 143 -14.56 19.76 -5.17
C PRO A 143 -15.75 20.15 -4.29
#